data_AF-A0A258BEA7-F1
#
_entry.id   AF-A0A258BEA7-F1
#
_cell.length_a   1.000
_cell.length_b   1.000
_cell.length_c   1.000
_cell.angle_alpha   90.00
_cell.angle_beta   90.00
_cell.angle_gamma   90.00
#
_symmetry.space_group_name_H-M   'P 1'
#
loop_
_entity.id
_entity.type
_entity.pdbx_description
1 polymer ?
#
loop_
_entity_poly.entity_id
_entity_poly.type
_entity_poly.pdbx_seq_one_letter_code
_entity_poly.pdbx_strand_id
1 'polypeptide(L)'
;MTTGKVIDFEHMGPIEKLQSQLGADECRRLGFVFDDERGVATLATSGFGYLLAVGAMGVTTLAEAFAAGYQCAAEHHTPDLEI
;
A
#
# COMPACT_ATOMS: atom_id res chain seq x y z
N MET A 1 -22.83 -25.70 -4.84
CA MET A 1 -21.36 -25.69 -4.89
C MET A 1 -20.92 -24.26 -5.13
N THR A 2 -20.54 -23.54 -4.08
CA THR A 2 -19.96 -22.20 -4.20
C THR A 2 -18.53 -22.36 -4.68
N THR A 3 -18.27 -22.00 -5.93
CA THR A 3 -16.93 -21.92 -6.50
C THR A 3 -16.15 -20.89 -5.66
N GLY A 4 -15.40 -21.36 -4.67
CA GLY A 4 -14.47 -20.53 -3.93
C GLY A 4 -13.49 -19.98 -4.93
N LYS A 5 -13.56 -18.67 -5.20
CA LYS A 5 -12.65 -17.99 -6.12
C LYS A 5 -11.26 -18.14 -5.51
N VAL A 6 -10.45 -19.05 -6.05
CA VAL A 6 -9.06 -19.19 -5.65
C VAL A 6 -8.37 -17.91 -6.09
N ILE A 7 -8.00 -17.07 -5.12
CA ILE A 7 -7.28 -15.83 -5.37
C ILE A 7 -5.80 -16.19 -5.46
N ASP A 8 -5.23 -16.01 -6.65
CA ASP A 8 -3.80 -16.24 -6.91
C ASP A 8 -3.00 -14.98 -6.54
N PHE A 9 -2.39 -15.00 -5.36
CA PHE A 9 -1.62 -13.87 -4.84
C PHE A 9 -0.22 -13.70 -5.47
N GLU A 10 0.23 -14.66 -6.28
CA GLU A 10 1.55 -14.63 -6.93
C GLU A 10 1.52 -13.86 -8.24
N HIS A 11 0.38 -13.89 -8.95
CA HIS A 11 0.23 -13.25 -10.26
C HIS A 11 -0.56 -11.92 -10.25
N MET A 12 -1.03 -11.47 -9.08
CA MET A 12 -1.78 -10.23 -8.94
C MET A 12 -0.91 -8.99 -9.10
N GLY A 13 -1.49 -7.95 -9.71
CA GLY A 13 -0.90 -6.62 -9.73
C GLY A 13 -0.76 -6.06 -8.30
N PRO A 14 0.22 -5.18 -8.02
CA PRO A 14 0.45 -4.64 -6.69
C PRO A 14 -0.79 -3.98 -6.04
N ILE A 15 -1.58 -3.23 -6.83
CA ILE A 15 -2.81 -2.59 -6.34
C ILE A 15 -3.85 -3.64 -5.97
N GLU A 16 -4.06 -4.65 -6.80
CA GLU A 16 -5.01 -5.72 -6.53
C GLU A 16 -4.61 -6.48 -5.26
N LYS A 17 -3.30 -6.70 -5.06
CA LYS A 17 -2.76 -7.35 -3.86
C LYS A 17 -3.05 -6.53 -2.60
N LEU A 18 -2.81 -5.22 -2.62
CA LEU A 18 -3.17 -4.32 -1.51
C LEU A 18 -4.67 -4.36 -1.22
N GLN A 19 -5.50 -4.23 -2.25
CA GLN A 19 -6.95 -4.21 -2.11
C GLN A 19 -7.50 -5.54 -1.59
N SER A 20 -6.88 -6.67 -1.95
CA SER A 20 -7.26 -7.98 -1.41
C SER A 20 -6.87 -8.18 0.05
N GLN A 21 -5.85 -7.47 0.55
CA GLN A 21 -5.38 -7.57 1.92
C GLN A 21 -6.09 -6.61 2.88
N LEU A 22 -6.32 -5.37 2.44
CA LEU A 22 -6.79 -4.28 3.30
C LEU A 22 -8.18 -3.77 2.92
N GLY A 23 -8.61 -3.99 1.67
CA GLY A 23 -9.78 -3.35 1.08
C GLY A 23 -9.44 -2.04 0.38
N ALA A 24 -10.20 -1.70 -0.66
CA ALA A 24 -9.93 -0.52 -1.50
C ALA A 24 -10.02 0.81 -0.74
N ASP A 25 -11.02 0.95 0.13
CA ASP A 25 -11.23 2.19 0.89
C ASP A 25 -10.12 2.41 1.92
N GLU A 26 -9.65 1.33 2.55
CA GLU A 26 -8.56 1.38 3.50
C GLU A 26 -7.22 1.73 2.83
N CYS A 27 -6.96 1.17 1.64
CA CYS A 27 -5.79 1.54 0.84
C CYS A 27 -5.74 3.04 0.51
N ARG A 28 -6.91 3.66 0.27
CA ARG A 28 -7.01 5.11 0.05
C ARG A 28 -6.83 5.89 1.35
N ARG A 29 -7.48 5.45 2.44
CA ARG A 29 -7.34 6.08 3.76
C ARG A 29 -5.90 6.12 4.25
N LEU A 30 -5.14 5.05 3.99
CA LEU A 30 -3.72 4.94 4.36
C LEU A 30 -2.76 5.60 3.34
N GLY A 31 -3.28 6.15 2.24
CA GLY A 31 -2.46 6.77 1.20
C GLY A 31 -1.58 5.79 0.42
N PHE A 32 -1.94 4.51 0.38
CA PHE A 32 -1.23 3.48 -0.41
C PHE A 32 -1.68 3.47 -1.87
N VAL A 33 -2.93 3.85 -2.12
CA VAL A 33 -3.52 3.98 -3.46
C VAL A 33 -4.25 5.32 -3.53
N PHE A 34 -4.11 6.03 -4.65
CA PHE A 34 -4.84 7.27 -4.93
C PHE A 34 -5.34 7.24 -6.37
N ASP A 35 -6.35 8.05 -6.68
CA ASP A 35 -6.84 8.20 -8.05
C ASP A 35 -6.09 9.36 -8.72
N ASP A 36 -5.58 9.15 -9.94
CA ASP A 36 -4.94 10.21 -10.73
C ASP A 36 -5.97 11.20 -11.30
N GLU A 37 -5.50 12.20 -12.06
CA GLU A 37 -6.37 13.20 -12.69
C GLU A 37 -7.42 12.61 -13.65
N ARG A 38 -7.24 11.35 -14.07
CA ARG A 38 -8.14 10.61 -14.97
C ARG A 38 -9.03 9.61 -14.21
N GLY A 39 -8.95 9.60 -12.87
CA GLY A 39 -9.70 8.66 -12.02
C GLY A 39 -9.13 7.24 -12.05
N VAL A 40 -7.88 7.05 -12.47
CA VAL A 40 -7.22 5.74 -12.50
C VAL A 40 -6.50 5.51 -11.18
N ALA A 41 -6.82 4.39 -10.53
CA ALA A 41 -6.15 3.96 -9.31
C ALA A 41 -4.64 3.76 -9.57
N THR A 42 -3.84 4.51 -8.84
CA THR A 42 -2.39 4.56 -8.95
C THR A 42 -1.75 4.19 -7.62
N LEU A 43 -0.64 3.46 -7.69
CA LEU A 43 0.08 2.98 -6.52
C LEU A 43 1.02 4.07 -5.99
N ALA A 44 0.91 4.39 -4.70
CA ALA A 44 1.85 5.28 -4.03
C ALA A 44 3.13 4.54 -3.62
N THR A 45 4.23 5.28 -3.49
CA THR A 45 5.52 4.77 -2.99
C THR A 45 5.37 4.11 -1.61
N SER A 46 4.56 4.70 -0.72
CA SER A 46 4.23 4.13 0.59
C SER A 46 3.54 2.77 0.46
N GLY A 47 2.58 2.62 -0.45
CA GLY A 47 1.89 1.36 -0.71
C GLY A 47 2.82 0.29 -1.28
N PHE A 48 3.74 0.67 -2.17
CA PHE A 48 4.75 -0.25 -2.69
C PHE A 48 5.75 -0.67 -1.60
N GLY A 49 6.20 0.28 -0.76
CA GLY A 49 7.04 0.01 0.39
C GLY A 49 6.39 -0.94 1.41
N TYR A 50 5.09 -0.77 1.66
CA TYR A 50 4.32 -1.68 2.51
C TYR A 50 4.32 -3.11 1.96
N LEU A 51 4.10 -3.28 0.65
CA LEU A 51 4.13 -4.62 0.04
C LEU A 51 5.49 -5.30 0.17
N LEU A 52 6.57 -4.54 -0.02
CA LEU A 52 7.94 -5.06 0.08
C LEU A 52 8.36 -5.38 1.52
N ALA A 53 8.05 -4.49 2.46
CA ALA A 53 8.51 -4.62 3.83
C ALA A 53 7.57 -5.49 4.67
N VAL A 54 6.26 -5.25 4.58
CA VAL A 54 5.26 -5.83 5.49
C VAL A 54 4.51 -6.98 4.81
N GLY A 55 4.09 -6.78 3.56
CA GLY A 55 3.41 -7.80 2.76
C GLY A 55 4.25 -9.05 2.55
N ALA A 56 5.55 -8.90 2.28
CA ALA A 56 6.49 -10.02 2.14
C ALA A 56 6.75 -10.77 3.46
N MET A 57 6.58 -10.12 4.62
CA MET A 57 6.72 -10.73 5.94
C MET A 57 5.42 -11.37 6.44
N GLY A 58 4.29 -11.18 5.74
CA GLY A 58 2.99 -11.74 6.13
C GLY A 58 2.35 -11.11 7.37
N VAL A 59 2.77 -9.89 7.77
CA VAL A 59 2.30 -9.24 9.00
C VAL A 59 1.21 -8.20 8.68
N THR A 60 -0.07 -8.55 8.80
CA THR A 60 -1.17 -7.65 8.39
C THR A 60 -1.54 -6.56 9.41
N THR A 61 -1.13 -6.68 10.67
CA THR A 61 -1.48 -5.73 11.75
C THR A 61 -0.67 -4.44 11.75
N LEU A 62 0.30 -4.29 10.83
CA LEU A 62 1.25 -3.16 10.81
C LEU A 62 0.91 -2.08 9.77
N ALA A 63 -0.18 -2.19 9.01
CA ALA A 63 -0.48 -1.25 7.92
C ALA A 63 -0.59 0.22 8.38
N GLU A 64 -1.32 0.46 9.47
CA GLU A 64 -1.45 1.82 10.04
C GLU A 64 -0.11 2.33 10.60
N ALA A 65 0.62 1.49 11.32
CA ALA A 65 1.93 1.86 11.88
C ALA A 65 2.96 2.15 10.79
N PHE A 66 2.93 1.40 9.69
CA PHE A 66 3.77 1.62 8.52
C PHE A 66 3.42 2.94 7.83
N ALA A 67 2.13 3.19 7.59
CA ALA A 67 1.67 4.42 6.96
C ALA A 67 2.06 5.65 7.80
N ALA A 68 1.84 5.60 9.12
CA ALA A 68 2.22 6.68 10.04
C ALA A 68 3.74 6.90 10.08
N GLY A 69 4.54 5.83 10.08
CA GLY A 69 5.99 5.91 10.02
C GLY A 69 6.51 6.52 8.72
N TYR A 70 5.94 6.12 7.58
CA TYR A 70 6.28 6.69 6.27
C TYR A 70 5.93 8.18 6.18
N GLN A 71 4.74 8.57 6.64
CA GLN A 71 4.31 9.97 6.69
C GLN A 71 5.23 10.80 7.58
N CYS A 72 5.51 10.33 8.79
CA CYS A 72 6.45 10.98 9.71
C CYS A 72 7.85 11.15 9.08
N ALA A 73 8.37 10.11 8.42
CA ALA A 73 9.66 10.20 7.72
C ALA A 73 9.62 11.20 6.55
N ALA A 74 8.52 11.25 5.78
CA ALA A 74 8.36 12.18 4.67
C ALA A 74 8.28 13.64 5.14
N GLU A 75 7.59 13.90 6.25
CA GLU A 75 7.46 15.23 6.86
C GLU A 75 8.77 15.69 7.52
N HIS A 76 9.54 14.76 8.09
CA HIS A 76 10.82 15.04 8.73
C HIS A 76 12.03 14.90 7.79
N HIS A 77 11.83 14.55 6.52
CA HIS A 77 12.89 14.59 5.51
C HIS A 77 13.18 16.07 5.21
N THR A 78 14.08 16.63 6.01
CA THR A 78 14.56 18.00 5.89
C THR A 78 15.40 18.10 4.61
N PRO A 79 15.17 19.09 3.72
CA PRO A 79 16.04 19.35 2.57
C PRO A 79 17.43 19.91 2.95
N ASP A 80 17.78 19.97 4.23
CA ASP A 80 19.04 20.55 4.75
C ASP A 80 20.29 19.66 4.55
N LEU A 81 20.29 18.76 3.57
CA LEU A 81 21.47 17.95 3.20
C LEU A 81 21.83 18.09 1.70
N GLU A 82 21.47 19.20 1.07
CA GLU A 82 22.15 19.65 -0.14
C GLU A 82 23.24 20.66 0.27
N ILE A 83 24.45 20.16 0.56
CA ILE A 83 25.70 20.94 0.65
C ILE A 83 26.47 20.75 -0.66
#